data_AF-A0A2D5EG49-F1
#
_entry.id   AF-A0A2D5EG49-F1
#
_cell.length_a   1.000
_cell.length_b   1.000
_cell.length_c   1.000
_cell.angle_alpha   90.00
_cell.angle_beta   90.00
_cell.angle_gamma   90.00
#
_symmetry.space_group_name_H-M   'P 1'
#
loop_
_entity.id
_entity.type
_entity.pdbx_description
1 polymer ?
#
loop_
_entity_poly.entity_id
_entity_poly.type
_entity_poly.pdbx_seq_one_letter_code
_entity_poly.pdbx_strand_id
1 'polypeptide(L)'
;LMTYLAPVLPKTADAAQSFLNSRLDWNNRAALLENHGIDKFKPLMNRVNMAQIEKMLDASKEEMPAAVGQPSAAPTADLEPVAEEIEFPDFAKVDLRVAKIVKAEHVEGADKLLRLTLDIGHGERNVFAGIKSAYKPEDLEGRMTVMVANLKPRKMKFGMSEGMVLAAGPGGKEIFILSPDSGATPGMRVM
;
A
#
# COMPACT_ATOMS: atom_id res chain seq x y z
N LEU A 1 -11.01 -5.24 43.44
CA LEU A 1 -11.04 -4.76 42.03
C LEU A 1 -9.91 -3.76 41.75
N MET A 2 -9.85 -2.60 42.43
CA MET A 2 -8.85 -1.57 42.13
C MET A 2 -7.39 -2.03 42.29
N THR A 3 -7.08 -2.95 43.20
CA THR A 3 -5.75 -3.58 43.32
C THR A 3 -5.29 -4.28 42.03
N TYR A 4 -6.22 -4.84 41.24
CA TYR A 4 -5.90 -5.51 39.98
C TYR A 4 -5.73 -4.52 38.81
N LEU A 5 -6.38 -3.35 38.89
CA LEU A 5 -6.34 -2.32 37.85
C LEU A 5 -5.21 -1.30 38.05
N ALA A 6 -4.53 -1.31 39.20
CA ALA A 6 -3.46 -0.37 39.53
C ALA A 6 -2.34 -0.27 38.47
N PRO A 7 -1.88 -1.37 37.82
CA PRO A 7 -0.87 -1.28 36.76
C PRO A 7 -1.35 -0.57 35.48
N VAL A 8 -2.67 -0.59 35.21
CA VAL A 8 -3.26 -0.03 33.99
C VAL A 8 -3.79 1.39 34.23
N LEU A 9 -4.30 1.65 35.43
CA LEU A 9 -4.93 2.92 35.82
C LEU A 9 -4.35 3.43 37.16
N PRO A 10 -3.06 3.83 37.20
CA PRO A 10 -2.38 4.20 38.45
C PRO A 10 -3.05 5.38 39.15
N LYS A 11 -3.42 6.42 38.40
CA LYS A 11 -4.08 7.62 38.95
C LYS A 11 -5.45 7.32 39.59
N THR A 12 -6.22 6.43 38.96
CA THR A 12 -7.52 6.01 39.52
C THR A 12 -7.32 5.14 40.76
N ALA A 13 -6.27 4.31 40.78
CA ALA A 13 -5.92 3.51 41.95
C ALA A 13 -5.50 4.38 43.14
N ASP A 14 -4.70 5.42 42.93
CA ASP A 14 -4.29 6.36 43.99
C ASP A 14 -5.48 7.13 44.57
N ALA A 15 -6.40 7.56 43.71
CA ALA A 15 -7.62 8.23 44.14
C ALA A 15 -8.55 7.29 44.92
N ALA A 16 -8.61 6.01 44.54
CA ALA A 16 -9.32 4.99 45.30
C ALA A 16 -8.65 4.68 46.65
N GLN A 17 -7.31 4.64 46.71
CA GLN A 17 -6.56 4.50 47.97
C GLN A 17 -6.81 5.67 48.92
N SER A 18 -6.87 6.89 48.38
CA SER A 18 -7.17 8.09 49.15
C SER A 18 -8.59 8.04 49.72
N PHE A 19 -9.59 7.68 48.91
CA PHE A 19 -10.97 7.52 49.37
C PHE A 19 -11.12 6.41 50.43
N LEU A 20 -10.46 5.28 50.20
CA LEU A 20 -10.47 4.14 51.12
C LEU A 20 -9.48 4.30 52.28
N ASN A 21 -8.80 5.45 52.40
CA ASN A 21 -7.73 5.74 53.37
C ASN A 21 -6.83 4.52 53.67
N SER A 22 -6.50 3.77 52.63
CA SER A 22 -5.86 2.46 52.75
C SER A 22 -5.04 2.16 51.51
N ARG A 23 -3.93 1.48 51.72
CA ARG A 23 -3.00 1.12 50.65
C ARG A 23 -3.47 -0.16 49.96
N LEU A 24 -3.63 -0.08 48.64
CA LEU A 24 -4.01 -1.22 47.81
C LEU A 24 -2.75 -1.96 47.35
N ASP A 25 -2.29 -2.94 48.14
CA ASP A 25 -1.15 -3.78 47.81
C ASP A 25 -1.57 -5.17 47.31
N TRP A 26 -0.81 -5.75 46.39
CA TRP A 26 -1.08 -7.07 45.81
C TRP A 26 -1.11 -8.20 46.85
N ASN A 27 -0.23 -8.10 47.85
CA ASN A 27 -0.08 -9.10 48.90
C ASN A 27 -1.24 -9.06 49.90
N ASN A 28 -1.90 -7.91 50.07
CA ASN A 28 -2.99 -7.73 51.03
C ASN A 28 -4.39 -7.68 50.39
N ARG A 29 -4.50 -8.09 49.12
CA ARG A 29 -5.74 -7.99 48.33
C ARG A 29 -6.93 -8.81 48.88
N ALA A 30 -6.65 -9.77 49.75
CA ALA A 30 -7.66 -10.64 50.38
C ALA A 30 -8.12 -10.12 51.76
N ALA A 31 -7.45 -9.12 52.33
CA ALA A 31 -7.89 -8.51 53.58
C ALA A 31 -9.11 -7.62 53.33
N LEU A 32 -10.18 -7.90 54.06
CA LEU A 32 -11.40 -7.10 54.02
C LEU A 32 -11.23 -5.87 54.90
N LEU A 33 -11.55 -4.69 54.36
CA LEU A 33 -11.51 -3.42 55.09
C LEU A 33 -12.82 -3.26 55.87
N GLU A 34 -12.95 -3.98 56.98
CA GLU A 34 -14.09 -3.91 57.89
C GLU A 34 -13.88 -2.81 58.95
N ASN A 35 -14.95 -2.08 59.32
CA ASN A 35 -14.94 -1.01 60.34
C ASN A 35 -13.89 0.10 60.13
N HIS A 36 -13.62 0.43 58.86
CA HIS A 36 -12.64 1.44 58.48
C HIS A 36 -13.30 2.75 58.03
N GLY A 37 -12.69 3.89 58.39
CA GLY A 37 -13.19 5.24 58.07
C GLY A 37 -12.82 5.67 56.65
N ILE A 38 -13.81 5.86 55.79
CA ILE A 38 -13.61 6.35 54.42
C ILE A 38 -13.64 7.88 54.34
N ASP A 39 -12.93 8.43 53.38
CA ASP A 39 -12.92 9.86 53.09
C ASP A 39 -14.13 10.29 52.26
N LYS A 40 -14.30 11.61 52.06
CA LYS A 40 -15.40 12.15 51.26
C LYS A 40 -15.29 11.68 49.80
N PHE A 41 -16.41 11.21 49.26
CA PHE A 41 -16.51 10.74 47.89
C PHE A 41 -16.10 11.81 46.86
N LYS A 42 -15.25 11.42 45.92
CA LYS A 42 -14.87 12.23 44.74
C LYS A 42 -15.06 11.38 43.48
N PRO A 43 -15.71 11.90 42.43
CA PRO A 43 -15.84 11.19 41.16
C PRO A 43 -14.47 10.82 40.58
N LEU A 44 -14.25 9.52 40.31
CA LEU A 44 -12.97 9.01 39.82
C LEU A 44 -12.82 9.11 38.30
N MET A 45 -13.94 9.08 37.57
CA MET A 45 -13.98 9.24 36.13
C MET A 45 -15.25 10.00 35.76
N ASN A 46 -15.12 10.93 34.83
CA ASN A 46 -16.26 11.57 34.21
C ASN A 46 -16.49 10.92 32.86
N ARG A 47 -17.77 10.76 32.50
CA ARG A 47 -18.13 10.28 31.16
C ARG A 47 -17.59 11.27 30.13
N VAL A 48 -16.84 10.75 29.16
CA VAL A 48 -16.41 11.56 28.02
C VAL A 48 -17.64 11.86 27.16
N ASN A 49 -17.91 13.15 26.97
CA ASN A 49 -18.96 13.62 26.06
C ASN A 49 -18.34 14.05 24.73
N MET A 50 -19.06 13.89 23.62
CA MET A 50 -18.54 14.24 22.28
C MET A 50 -18.00 15.67 22.20
N ALA A 51 -18.66 16.63 22.84
CA ALA A 51 -18.21 18.03 22.88
C ALA A 51 -16.84 18.23 23.56
N GLN A 52 -16.41 17.32 24.43
CA GLN A 52 -15.07 17.35 25.03
C GLN A 52 -14.00 16.72 24.12
N ILE A 53 -14.40 15.76 23.28
CA ILE A 53 -13.53 15.14 22.27
C ILE A 53 -13.20 16.18 21.18
N GLU A 54 -14.22 16.88 20.67
CA GLU A 54 -14.04 17.96 19.69
C GLU A 54 -13.16 19.08 20.25
N LYS A 55 -13.39 19.53 21.50
CA LYS A 55 -12.54 20.52 22.14
C LYS A 55 -11.09 20.07 22.34
N MET A 56 -10.85 18.79 22.63
CA MET A 56 -9.49 18.25 22.73
C MET A 56 -8.82 18.12 21.35
N LEU A 57 -9.58 17.80 20.30
CA LEU A 57 -9.11 17.75 18.92
C LEU A 57 -8.74 19.14 18.39
N ASP A 58 -9.57 20.15 18.63
CA ASP A 58 -9.30 21.54 18.25
C ASP A 58 -8.13 22.13 19.04
N ALA A 59 -8.09 21.93 20.37
CA ALA A 59 -6.96 22.39 21.19
C ALA A 59 -5.63 21.74 20.79
N SER A 60 -5.65 20.46 20.37
CA SER A 60 -4.45 19.78 19.85
C SER A 60 -4.07 20.24 18.43
N LYS A 61 -4.98 20.90 17.71
CA LYS A 61 -4.78 21.42 16.35
C LYS A 61 -4.12 22.81 16.36
N GLU A 62 -4.33 23.59 17.41
CA GLU A 62 -3.84 24.97 17.53
C GLU A 62 -2.47 25.08 18.23
N GLU A 63 -2.02 24.05 18.98
CA GLU A 63 -0.72 24.07 19.68
C GLU A 63 0.40 23.26 18.99
N MET A 64 0.17 22.70 17.80
CA MET A 64 1.22 22.06 17.00
C MET A 64 1.72 23.02 15.91
N PRO A 65 2.99 23.50 15.93
CA PRO A 65 3.59 23.97 14.69
C PRO A 65 3.50 22.82 13.69
N ALA A 66 3.11 23.14 12.45
CA ALA A 66 3.04 22.19 11.36
C ALA A 66 4.38 21.48 11.16
N ALA A 67 4.60 20.38 11.87
CA ALA A 67 5.72 19.47 11.69
C ALA A 67 5.45 18.12 12.38
N VAL A 68 5.48 17.09 11.54
CA VAL A 68 5.75 15.67 11.81
C VAL A 68 4.59 14.77 12.26
N GLY A 69 4.02 14.14 11.24
CA GLY A 69 3.42 12.80 11.29
C GLY A 69 3.72 12.03 10.00
N GLN A 70 4.99 12.02 9.57
CA GLN A 70 5.50 10.98 8.65
C GLN A 70 5.47 9.63 9.40
N PRO A 71 4.90 8.57 8.84
CA PRO A 71 5.43 7.24 9.09
C PRO A 71 6.85 7.22 8.55
N SER A 72 7.80 6.74 9.35
CA SER A 72 9.20 6.57 8.97
C SER A 72 9.33 5.84 7.62
N ALA A 73 9.48 6.61 6.54
CA ALA A 73 10.03 6.11 5.30
C ALA A 73 11.54 6.04 5.51
N ALA A 74 12.08 4.82 5.43
CA ALA A 74 13.45 4.59 4.98
C ALA A 74 13.76 5.47 3.75
N PRO A 75 15.03 5.67 3.33
CA PRO A 75 15.31 6.49 2.16
C PRO A 75 14.76 5.79 0.90
N THR A 76 13.49 5.99 0.61
CA THR A 76 12.85 5.56 -0.62
C THR A 76 13.22 6.60 -1.65
N ALA A 77 13.95 6.11 -2.65
CA ALA A 77 14.24 6.78 -3.91
C ALA A 77 13.02 7.53 -4.44
N ASP A 78 13.25 8.51 -5.32
CA ASP A 78 12.26 9.29 -6.05
C ASP A 78 11.14 8.41 -6.68
N LEU A 79 10.12 8.07 -5.90
CA LEU A 79 8.96 7.30 -6.34
C LEU A 79 7.80 8.26 -6.61
N GLU A 80 7.16 8.11 -7.77
CA GLU A 80 5.99 8.91 -8.13
C GLU A 80 4.85 8.68 -7.12
N PRO A 81 4.11 9.73 -6.74
CA PRO A 81 2.99 9.60 -5.81
C PRO A 81 1.92 8.68 -6.38
N VAL A 82 1.30 7.89 -5.51
CA VAL A 82 0.18 7.01 -5.89
C VAL A 82 -0.97 7.85 -6.43
N ALA A 83 -1.52 7.46 -7.59
CA ALA A 83 -2.66 8.12 -8.22
C ALA A 83 -3.94 7.99 -7.37
N GLU A 84 -4.97 8.75 -7.73
CA GLU A 84 -6.28 8.71 -7.08
C GLU A 84 -6.91 7.31 -7.12
N GLU A 85 -7.74 6.99 -6.12
CA GLU A 85 -8.44 5.72 -6.04
C GLU A 85 -9.42 5.56 -7.21
N ILE A 86 -9.43 4.37 -7.82
CA ILE A 86 -10.35 4.00 -8.89
C ILE A 86 -11.28 2.88 -8.43
N GLU A 87 -12.48 2.84 -8.99
CA GLU A 87 -13.44 1.77 -8.73
C GLU A 87 -13.08 0.50 -9.52
N PHE A 88 -13.44 -0.68 -8.99
CA PHE A 88 -13.17 -1.96 -9.66
C PHE A 88 -13.64 -2.04 -11.14
N PRO A 89 -14.81 -1.48 -11.53
CA PRO A 89 -15.23 -1.47 -12.93
C PRO A 89 -14.26 -0.74 -13.87
N ASP A 90 -13.48 0.22 -13.38
CA ASP A 90 -12.47 0.91 -14.21
C ASP A 90 -11.26 0.02 -14.48
N PHE A 91 -10.82 -0.76 -13.49
CA PHE A 91 -9.81 -1.79 -13.71
C PHE A 91 -10.32 -2.89 -14.66
N ALA A 92 -11.56 -3.34 -14.48
CA ALA A 92 -12.17 -4.38 -15.32
C ALA A 92 -12.33 -3.98 -16.79
N LYS A 93 -12.33 -2.68 -17.11
CA LYS A 93 -12.31 -2.16 -18.49
C LYS A 93 -10.97 -2.42 -19.18
N VAL A 94 -9.88 -2.62 -18.46
CA VAL A 94 -8.57 -2.91 -19.05
C VAL A 94 -8.45 -4.43 -19.25
N ASP A 95 -8.21 -4.86 -20.50
CA ASP A 95 -7.97 -6.28 -20.82
C ASP A 95 -6.46 -6.54 -20.74
N LEU A 96 -6.00 -6.89 -19.55
CA LEU A 96 -4.62 -7.33 -19.30
C LEU A 96 -4.50 -8.82 -19.59
N ARG A 97 -3.54 -9.20 -20.42
CA ARG A 97 -3.28 -10.61 -20.78
C ARG A 97 -1.82 -10.96 -20.70
N VAL A 98 -1.59 -12.20 -20.30
CA VAL A 98 -0.28 -12.84 -20.42
C VAL A 98 0.01 -13.13 -21.89
N ALA A 99 1.19 -12.73 -22.34
CA ALA A 99 1.66 -12.94 -23.70
C ALA A 99 3.07 -13.53 -23.70
N LYS A 100 3.37 -14.34 -24.71
CA LYS A 100 4.71 -14.86 -24.97
C LYS A 100 5.38 -14.03 -26.06
N ILE A 101 6.62 -13.61 -25.83
CA ILE A 101 7.41 -12.94 -26.84
C ILE A 101 7.91 -14.00 -27.83
N VAL A 102 7.34 -14.04 -29.03
CA VAL A 102 7.73 -14.97 -30.09
C VAL A 102 8.96 -14.46 -30.82
N LYS A 103 9.01 -13.16 -31.05
CA LYS A 103 10.08 -12.52 -31.82
C LYS A 103 10.35 -11.12 -31.31
N ALA A 104 11.61 -10.72 -31.26
CA ALA A 104 12.00 -9.36 -30.91
C ALA A 104 12.97 -8.80 -31.95
N GLU A 105 12.71 -7.59 -32.46
CA GLU A 105 13.52 -6.96 -33.51
C GLU A 105 13.84 -5.51 -33.17
N HIS A 106 15.00 -5.05 -33.63
CA HIS A 106 15.34 -3.65 -33.61
C HIS A 106 14.50 -2.88 -34.63
N VAL A 107 14.02 -1.71 -34.21
CA VAL A 107 13.33 -0.80 -35.12
C VAL A 107 14.35 0.13 -35.76
N GLU A 108 14.51 0.04 -37.08
CA GLU A 108 15.35 0.95 -37.85
C GLU A 108 14.81 2.39 -37.74
N GLY A 109 15.63 3.31 -37.22
CA GLY A 109 15.25 4.70 -37.01
C GLY A 109 14.60 5.04 -35.67
N ALA A 110 14.53 4.10 -34.71
CA ALA A 110 14.13 4.38 -33.34
C ALA A 110 15.24 4.02 -32.33
N ASP A 111 15.74 5.02 -31.62
CA ASP A 111 16.82 4.83 -30.64
C ASP A 111 16.37 4.11 -29.38
N LYS A 112 15.07 4.20 -29.05
CA LYS A 112 14.50 3.71 -27.79
C LYS A 112 13.48 2.56 -27.93
N LEU A 113 13.07 2.21 -29.15
CA LEU A 113 11.99 1.25 -29.39
C LEU A 113 12.51 -0.10 -29.89
N LEU A 114 11.94 -1.19 -29.35
CA LEU A 114 12.00 -2.54 -29.92
C LEU A 114 10.62 -2.92 -30.44
N ARG A 115 10.59 -3.71 -31.52
CA ARG A 115 9.38 -4.32 -32.05
C ARG A 115 9.29 -5.73 -31.49
N LEU A 116 8.18 -6.04 -30.83
CA LEU A 116 7.91 -7.36 -30.26
C LEU A 116 6.69 -7.97 -30.94
N THR A 117 6.82 -9.21 -31.37
CA THR A 117 5.71 -10.06 -31.76
C THR A 117 5.30 -10.88 -30.54
N LEU A 118 4.09 -10.65 -30.03
CA LEU A 118 3.55 -11.27 -28.85
C LEU A 118 2.45 -12.27 -29.22
N ASP A 119 2.56 -13.50 -28.75
CA ASP A 119 1.48 -14.49 -28.84
C ASP A 119 0.63 -14.44 -27.57
N ILE A 120 -0.67 -14.22 -27.74
CA ILE A 120 -1.67 -14.20 -26.67
C ILE A 120 -2.59 -15.43 -26.72
N GLY A 121 -2.17 -16.52 -27.37
CA GLY A 121 -2.95 -17.77 -27.52
C GLY A 121 -4.12 -17.69 -28.50
N HIS A 122 -4.64 -16.48 -28.77
CA HIS A 122 -5.69 -16.21 -29.75
C HIS A 122 -5.17 -15.48 -31.00
N GLY A 123 -3.85 -15.43 -31.18
CA GLY A 123 -3.17 -14.80 -32.32
C GLY A 123 -1.93 -14.03 -31.91
N GLU A 124 -1.12 -13.68 -32.91
CA GLU A 124 0.05 -12.83 -32.73
C GLU A 124 -0.33 -11.35 -32.83
N ARG A 125 0.26 -10.53 -31.95
CA ARG A 125 0.10 -9.07 -31.94
C ARG A 125 1.45 -8.41 -32.04
N ASN A 126 1.49 -7.34 -32.83
CA ASN A 126 2.70 -6.54 -32.94
C ASN A 126 2.64 -5.34 -31.99
N VAL A 127 3.66 -5.18 -31.15
CA VAL A 127 3.76 -4.06 -30.21
C VAL A 127 5.14 -3.43 -30.24
N PHE A 128 5.19 -2.12 -30.02
CA PHE A 128 6.43 -1.37 -29.92
C PHE A 128 6.68 -0.99 -28.47
N ALA A 129 7.79 -1.47 -27.91
CA ALA A 129 8.14 -1.29 -26.50
C ALA A 129 9.40 -0.42 -26.35
N GLY A 130 9.34 0.56 -25.44
CA GLY A 130 10.42 1.52 -25.13
C GLY A 130 11.57 0.95 -24.31
N ILE A 131 11.93 -0.32 -24.50
CA ILE A 131 12.80 -1.11 -23.61
C ILE A 131 14.18 -1.41 -24.20
N LYS A 132 14.49 -0.84 -25.37
CA LYS A 132 15.76 -1.08 -26.10
C LYS A 132 17.01 -0.76 -25.27
N SER A 133 16.89 0.19 -24.34
CA SER A 133 17.99 0.62 -23.47
C SER A 133 18.32 -0.39 -22.35
N ALA A 134 17.37 -1.26 -21.98
CA ALA A 134 17.51 -2.22 -20.88
C ALA A 134 17.69 -3.66 -21.37
N TYR A 135 17.07 -4.05 -22.49
CA TYR A 135 17.09 -5.43 -22.99
C TYR A 135 17.52 -5.52 -24.44
N LYS A 136 18.25 -6.61 -24.76
CA LYS A 136 18.50 -7.01 -26.14
C LYS A 136 17.35 -7.88 -26.64
N PRO A 137 17.05 -7.90 -27.94
CA PRO A 137 15.98 -8.73 -28.49
C PRO A 137 16.15 -10.22 -28.17
N GLU A 138 17.39 -10.73 -28.27
CA GLU A 138 17.73 -12.14 -27.98
C GLU A 138 17.36 -12.56 -26.55
N ASP A 139 17.43 -11.63 -25.59
CA ASP A 139 17.08 -11.91 -24.19
C ASP A 139 15.58 -11.99 -23.98
N LEU A 140 14.78 -11.41 -24.88
CA LEU A 140 13.33 -11.28 -24.76
C LEU A 140 12.59 -12.44 -25.42
N GLU A 141 13.15 -13.03 -26.47
CA GLU A 141 12.52 -14.14 -27.18
C GLU A 141 12.26 -15.33 -26.25
N GLY A 142 11.04 -15.85 -26.29
CA GLY A 142 10.57 -16.93 -25.44
C GLY A 142 10.11 -16.52 -24.03
N ARG A 143 10.32 -15.27 -23.59
CA ARG A 143 9.84 -14.80 -22.27
C ARG A 143 8.34 -14.59 -22.26
N MET A 144 7.78 -14.74 -21.05
CA MET A 144 6.40 -14.39 -20.74
C MET A 144 6.35 -12.96 -20.20
N THR A 145 5.36 -12.19 -20.65
CA THR A 145 5.14 -10.80 -20.25
C THR A 145 3.66 -10.51 -20.11
N VAL A 146 3.30 -9.40 -19.46
CA VAL A 146 1.92 -8.89 -19.43
C VAL A 146 1.75 -7.76 -20.45
N MET A 147 0.65 -7.78 -21.20
CA MET A 147 0.27 -6.73 -22.13
C MET A 147 -1.17 -6.27 -21.96
N VAL A 148 -1.44 -5.03 -22.34
CA VAL A 148 -2.79 -4.48 -22.51
C VAL A 148 -3.29 -4.82 -23.92
N ALA A 149 -4.28 -5.70 -24.01
CA ALA A 149 -4.78 -6.25 -25.29
C ALA A 149 -5.90 -5.42 -25.94
N ASN A 150 -6.63 -4.62 -25.15
CA ASN A 150 -7.74 -3.79 -25.64
C ASN A 150 -7.39 -2.31 -25.83
N LEU A 151 -6.11 -1.98 -25.92
CA LEU A 151 -5.68 -0.64 -26.26
C LEU A 151 -5.98 -0.34 -27.73
N LYS A 152 -6.50 0.85 -28.04
CA LYS A 152 -6.74 1.27 -29.43
C LYS A 152 -5.42 1.17 -30.22
N PRO A 153 -5.39 0.45 -31.35
CA PRO A 153 -4.21 0.36 -32.17
C PRO A 153 -3.71 1.76 -32.55
N ARG A 154 -2.42 2.02 -32.34
CA ARG A 154 -1.78 3.30 -32.67
C ARG A 154 -0.82 3.13 -33.82
N LYS A 155 -1.04 3.88 -34.90
CA LYS A 155 -0.10 3.94 -36.03
C LYS A 155 1.14 4.73 -35.61
N MET A 156 2.28 4.08 -35.65
CA MET A 156 3.59 4.68 -35.46
C MET A 156 4.34 4.77 -36.80
N LYS A 157 5.44 5.51 -36.83
CA LYS A 157 6.28 5.63 -38.04
C LYS A 157 6.76 4.27 -38.58
N PHE A 158 6.82 3.25 -37.73
CA PHE A 158 7.43 1.95 -38.01
C PHE A 158 6.41 0.81 -38.14
N GLY A 159 5.11 1.08 -38.00
CA GLY A 159 4.06 0.07 -38.08
C GLY A 159 2.88 0.36 -37.16
N MET A 160 1.98 -0.62 -37.02
CA MET A 160 0.85 -0.57 -36.09
C MET A 160 1.23 -1.20 -34.75
N SER A 161 1.04 -0.47 -33.64
CA SER A 161 1.14 -1.03 -32.28
C SER A 161 -0.26 -1.41 -31.81
N GLU A 162 -0.49 -2.70 -31.56
CA GLU A 162 -1.81 -3.27 -31.21
C GLU A 162 -1.96 -3.54 -29.71
N GLY A 163 -1.13 -2.90 -28.91
CA GLY A 163 -1.08 -3.08 -27.46
C GLY A 163 0.13 -2.37 -26.85
N MET A 164 0.31 -2.62 -25.55
CA MET A 164 1.42 -2.09 -24.75
C MET A 164 1.88 -3.16 -23.75
N VAL A 165 3.18 -3.37 -23.64
CA VAL A 165 3.80 -4.23 -22.62
C VAL A 165 3.97 -3.45 -21.34
N LEU A 166 3.75 -4.10 -20.20
CA LEU A 166 3.96 -3.48 -18.89
C LEU A 166 5.41 -3.67 -18.42
N ALA A 167 6.01 -2.56 -18.00
CA ALA A 167 7.34 -2.54 -17.39
C ALA A 167 7.37 -1.50 -16.25
N ALA A 168 8.22 -1.75 -15.25
CA ALA A 168 8.43 -0.87 -14.10
C ALA A 168 9.81 -0.22 -14.17
N GLY A 169 9.93 1.00 -13.63
CA GLY A 169 11.21 1.69 -13.42
C GLY A 169 11.30 3.09 -14.04
N PRO A 170 12.30 3.90 -13.63
CA PRO A 170 12.41 5.33 -13.99
C PRO A 170 12.76 5.58 -15.47
N GLY A 171 12.97 4.52 -16.25
CA GLY A 171 13.32 4.59 -17.67
C GLY A 171 14.82 4.34 -17.94
N GLY A 172 15.17 4.25 -19.23
CA GLY A 172 16.55 3.97 -19.64
C GLY A 172 16.97 2.52 -19.37
N LYS A 173 18.04 2.33 -18.60
CA LYS A 173 18.60 1.00 -18.29
C LYS A 173 17.87 0.30 -17.13
N GLU A 174 17.19 1.06 -16.28
CA GLU A 174 16.49 0.55 -15.11
C GLU A 174 15.01 0.29 -15.45
N ILE A 175 14.78 -0.46 -16.52
CA ILE A 175 13.43 -0.90 -16.91
C ILE A 175 13.32 -2.39 -16.63
N PHE A 176 12.25 -2.79 -15.95
CA PHE A 176 11.97 -4.16 -15.53
C PHE A 176 10.66 -4.62 -16.13
N ILE A 177 10.70 -5.58 -17.06
CA ILE A 177 9.49 -6.13 -17.68
C ILE A 177 8.73 -6.97 -16.65
N LEU A 178 7.42 -6.77 -16.54
CA LEU A 178 6.59 -7.62 -15.69
C LEU A 178 6.41 -9.00 -16.31
N SER A 179 6.81 -10.02 -15.56
CA SER A 179 6.64 -11.43 -15.92
C SER A 179 5.70 -12.12 -14.94
N PRO A 180 4.81 -13.00 -15.42
CA PRO A 180 3.95 -13.78 -14.55
C PRO A 180 4.73 -14.95 -13.93
N ASP A 181 4.21 -15.46 -12.80
CA ASP A 181 4.75 -16.65 -12.15
C ASP A 181 4.64 -17.91 -13.03
N SER A 182 5.40 -18.94 -12.65
CA SER A 182 5.42 -20.23 -13.35
C SER A 182 4.03 -20.86 -13.41
N GLY A 183 3.64 -21.31 -14.61
CA GLY A 183 2.33 -21.93 -14.87
C GLY A 183 1.35 -21.02 -15.62
N ALA A 184 1.65 -19.74 -15.75
CA ALA A 184 0.88 -18.84 -16.60
C ALA A 184 1.07 -19.21 -18.09
N THR A 185 -0.03 -19.33 -18.83
CA THR A 185 -0.01 -19.61 -20.27
C THR A 185 -0.39 -18.38 -21.09
N PRO A 186 0.07 -18.27 -22.35
CA PRO A 186 -0.38 -17.22 -23.26
C PRO A 186 -1.90 -17.14 -23.34
N GLY A 187 -2.44 -15.93 -23.28
CA GLY A 187 -3.87 -15.65 -23.38
C GLY A 187 -4.64 -15.63 -22.06
N MET A 188 -4.03 -16.08 -20.95
CA MET A 188 -4.63 -15.94 -19.63
C MET A 188 -4.88 -14.46 -19.30
N ARG A 189 -6.08 -14.16 -18.83
CA ARG A 189 -6.48 -12.82 -18.39
C ARG A 189 -5.93 -12.55 -16.99
N VAL A 190 -5.37 -11.37 -16.81
CA VAL A 190 -4.97 -10.84 -15.49
C VAL A 190 -6.16 -10.10 -14.90
N MET A 191 -6.49 -10.40 -13.64
CA MET A 191 -7.64 -9.89 -12.90
C MET A 191 -7.26 -9.50 -11.48
#